data_AF-A0A966FZ37-F1
#
_entry.id   AF-A0A966FZ37-F1
#
_cell.length_a   1.000
_cell.length_b   1.000
_cell.length_c   1.000
_cell.angle_alpha   90.00
_cell.angle_beta   90.00
_cell.angle_gamma   90.00
#
_symmetry.space_group_name_H-M   'P 1'
#
loop_
_entity.id
_entity.type
_entity.pdbx_description
1 polymer ?
#
loop_
_entity_poly.entity_id
_entity_poly.type
_entity_poly.pdbx_seq_one_letter_code
_entity_poly.pdbx_strand_id
1 'polypeptide(L)'
;MGEQQMYWYAIAPLDVLLFREAKPFSPGESAWAKGLFPPFPSTVFQALRSTLSKDVKDLDFMGPFLLSPQDRLCFPTPKDLVAVSWSKKSQPKDEETKEEEREEDNLEKQAPEWHRTLRLQPVDRTDEAWEHLLFDEAGLAPMVAPFRELVEEENRREFFCRPYPWITAEALSEYLQGKELKDPTQFQEDPWNVQIMPHIQMQADKRQVKDEDGYFTEVAIRLKPGWRLVAGISIKLRETVVRLGGEGHRAIVIPFTLSDADQTLLNPQTNTKGDFAYLLTPGLAVKEEAVYGVYPCDWQPILAGCVSDRPLLWGGVSQIRRKLVIGKENQERTVSQIPSGSSSPNSEAKGDEEFALLPQRAFVPPGTVYIFNQIPSETEALLPKPESTGNWLTSFQKLNYGKLLWGNTPL
;
A
#
# COMPACT_ATOMS: atom_id res chain seq x y z
N MET A 1 9.60 -22.06 13.38
CA MET A 1 10.74 -21.64 12.54
C MET A 1 11.53 -20.63 13.33
N GLY A 2 12.85 -20.77 13.45
CA GLY A 2 13.66 -19.75 14.13
C GLY A 2 13.56 -18.44 13.37
N GLU A 3 13.33 -17.32 14.07
CA GLU A 3 13.33 -16.00 13.45
C GLU A 3 14.67 -15.80 12.73
N GLN A 4 14.64 -15.69 11.41
CA GLN A 4 15.82 -15.28 10.67
C GLN A 4 16.14 -13.84 11.06
N GLN A 5 17.39 -13.60 11.45
CA GLN A 5 17.88 -12.26 11.75
C GLN A 5 17.61 -11.32 10.58
N MET A 6 16.83 -10.27 10.82
CA MET A 6 16.61 -9.19 9.86
C MET A 6 17.68 -8.11 10.01
N TYR A 7 18.17 -7.61 8.88
CA TYR A 7 19.06 -6.45 8.80
C TYR A 7 18.29 -5.29 8.16
N TRP A 8 18.32 -4.13 8.81
CA TRP A 8 17.53 -2.96 8.42
C TRP A 8 18.37 -1.93 7.66
N TYR A 9 17.72 -1.28 6.69
CA TYR A 9 18.36 -0.31 5.81
C TYR A 9 17.45 0.89 5.57
N ALA A 10 18.03 2.08 5.66
CA ALA A 10 17.45 3.30 5.15
C ALA A 10 17.79 3.43 3.66
N ILE A 11 16.79 3.72 2.85
CA ILE A 11 16.86 3.79 1.39
C ILE A 11 16.52 5.24 1.01
N ALA A 12 17.55 6.00 0.68
CA ALA A 12 17.47 7.42 0.37
C ALA A 12 17.48 7.62 -1.15
N PRO A 13 16.38 8.09 -1.76
CA PRO A 13 16.35 8.39 -3.19
C PRO A 13 17.38 9.47 -3.51
N LEU A 14 18.13 9.28 -4.60
CA LEU A 14 19.09 10.28 -5.09
C LEU A 14 18.39 11.45 -5.80
N ASP A 15 17.22 11.18 -6.37
CA ASP A 15 16.36 12.15 -7.03
C ASP A 15 14.90 11.66 -6.96
N VAL A 16 14.08 11.94 -7.98
CA VAL A 16 12.73 11.42 -8.10
C VAL A 16 12.72 9.89 -8.27
N LEU A 17 11.58 9.28 -7.96
CA LEU A 17 11.31 7.87 -8.12
C LEU A 17 10.08 7.68 -9.00
N LEU A 18 10.01 6.56 -9.71
CA LEU A 18 8.83 6.20 -10.49
C LEU A 18 8.39 4.77 -10.19
N PHE A 19 7.16 4.60 -9.74
CA PHE A 19 6.58 3.28 -9.44
C PHE A 19 5.32 3.07 -10.27
N ARG A 20 5.52 2.67 -11.52
CA ARG A 20 4.46 2.56 -12.52
C ARG A 20 3.30 1.67 -12.04
N GLU A 21 2.08 2.15 -12.24
CA GLU A 21 0.88 1.34 -12.12
C GLU A 21 0.83 0.21 -13.18
N ALA A 22 -0.05 -0.76 -12.95
CA ALA A 22 -0.25 -1.96 -13.77
C ALA A 22 -0.76 -1.73 -15.21
N LYS A 23 -0.98 -0.48 -15.62
CA LYS A 23 -1.54 -0.18 -16.93
C LYS A 23 -0.47 -0.38 -18.02
N PRO A 24 -0.78 -1.14 -19.10
CA PRO A 24 0.10 -1.21 -20.26
C PRO A 24 0.43 0.19 -20.74
N PHE A 25 1.69 0.41 -21.04
CA PHE A 25 2.16 1.65 -21.66
C PHE A 25 2.82 1.26 -22.96
N SER A 26 2.16 1.62 -24.04
CA SER A 26 2.80 1.81 -25.32
C SER A 26 3.02 3.31 -25.46
N PRO A 27 4.22 3.79 -25.80
CA PRO A 27 4.33 5.18 -26.21
C PRO A 27 3.33 5.42 -27.37
N GLY A 28 2.69 6.59 -27.40
CA GLY A 28 1.60 6.91 -28.34
C GLY A 28 0.15 6.67 -27.85
N GLU A 29 -0.14 5.67 -27.01
CA GLU A 29 -1.54 5.34 -26.61
C GLU A 29 -1.99 5.97 -25.28
N SER A 30 -1.06 6.14 -24.32
CA SER A 30 -1.35 6.84 -23.07
C SER A 30 -0.09 7.54 -22.56
N ALA A 31 -0.06 8.87 -22.60
CA ALA A 31 1.15 9.64 -22.26
C ALA A 31 1.42 9.78 -20.75
N TRP A 32 0.64 9.12 -19.87
CA TRP A 32 0.65 9.36 -18.42
C TRP A 32 0.95 8.07 -17.64
N ALA A 33 2.17 7.93 -17.14
CA ALA A 33 2.51 6.87 -16.19
C ALA A 33 2.35 7.38 -14.74
N LYS A 34 1.18 7.18 -14.12
CA LYS A 34 0.97 7.50 -12.70
C LYS A 34 1.68 6.49 -11.80
N GLY A 35 2.26 6.99 -10.71
CA GLY A 35 3.02 6.19 -9.74
C GLY A 35 2.21 5.86 -8.49
N LEU A 36 2.32 4.62 -8.00
CA LEU A 36 1.80 4.25 -6.68
C LEU A 36 2.90 4.46 -5.62
N PHE A 37 2.61 5.24 -4.58
CA PHE A 37 3.55 5.51 -3.49
C PHE A 37 2.86 5.42 -2.12
N PRO A 38 3.51 4.81 -1.09
CA PRO A 38 4.78 4.10 -1.12
C PRO A 38 4.81 2.88 -2.05
N PRO A 39 6.00 2.44 -2.52
CA PRO A 39 6.08 1.33 -3.45
C PRO A 39 5.76 -0.01 -2.78
N PHE A 40 5.28 -0.97 -3.58
CA PHE A 40 5.04 -2.34 -3.11
C PHE A 40 6.31 -3.01 -2.56
N PRO A 41 6.18 -3.92 -1.56
CA PRO A 41 7.30 -4.67 -1.00
C PRO A 41 8.17 -5.34 -2.07
N SER A 42 7.56 -5.95 -3.08
CA SER A 42 8.28 -6.59 -4.19
C SER A 42 9.24 -5.66 -4.92
N THR A 43 8.88 -4.39 -5.10
CA THR A 43 9.69 -3.42 -5.87
C THR A 43 10.99 -3.12 -5.14
N VAL A 44 10.91 -2.84 -3.84
CA VAL A 44 12.08 -2.56 -3.01
C VAL A 44 12.90 -3.83 -2.76
N PHE A 45 12.25 -4.96 -2.54
CA PHE A 45 12.93 -6.24 -2.43
C PHE A 45 13.77 -6.56 -3.67
N GLN A 46 13.23 -6.39 -4.87
CA GLN A 46 14.00 -6.65 -6.10
C GLN A 46 15.17 -5.66 -6.28
N ALA A 47 14.99 -4.39 -5.89
CA ALA A 47 16.07 -3.41 -5.89
C ALA A 47 17.22 -3.86 -4.97
N LEU A 48 16.92 -4.26 -3.74
CA LEU A 48 17.94 -4.75 -2.78
C LEU A 48 18.57 -6.07 -3.25
N ARG A 49 17.75 -7.02 -3.70
CA ARG A 49 18.19 -8.33 -4.20
C ARG A 49 19.12 -8.20 -5.42
N SER A 50 18.97 -7.17 -6.24
CA SER A 50 19.82 -6.94 -7.42
C SER A 50 21.30 -6.75 -7.09
N THR A 51 21.62 -6.44 -5.82
CA THR A 51 22.99 -6.30 -5.32
C THR A 51 23.65 -7.65 -5.01
N LEU A 52 22.87 -8.74 -4.97
CA LEU A 52 23.30 -10.07 -4.55
C LEU A 52 23.59 -10.97 -5.75
N SER A 53 24.34 -12.06 -5.50
CA SER A 53 24.48 -13.13 -6.49
C SER A 53 23.13 -13.80 -6.77
N LYS A 54 22.94 -14.27 -8.02
CA LYS A 54 21.72 -14.98 -8.46
C LYS A 54 21.46 -16.28 -7.69
N ASP A 55 22.51 -16.86 -7.09
CA ASP A 55 22.43 -18.10 -6.31
C ASP A 55 21.81 -17.87 -4.93
N VAL A 56 21.75 -16.63 -4.45
CA VAL A 56 21.06 -16.28 -3.21
C VAL A 56 19.56 -16.35 -3.45
N LYS A 57 18.94 -17.31 -2.78
CA LYS A 57 17.49 -17.57 -2.81
C LYS A 57 16.94 -17.51 -1.39
N ASP A 58 15.62 -17.57 -1.29
CA ASP A 58 14.93 -17.77 -0.01
C ASP A 58 15.22 -16.72 1.05
N LEU A 59 15.10 -15.45 0.66
CA LEU A 59 15.24 -14.29 1.54
C LEU A 59 13.87 -13.86 2.07
N ASP A 60 13.84 -13.45 3.33
CA ASP A 60 12.72 -12.74 3.94
C ASP A 60 12.94 -11.23 3.82
N PHE A 61 11.85 -10.48 3.69
CA PHE A 61 11.84 -9.04 3.50
C PHE A 61 10.66 -8.39 4.21
N MET A 62 10.87 -7.20 4.76
CA MET A 62 9.83 -6.41 5.41
C MET A 62 9.93 -4.94 5.02
N GLY A 63 8.78 -4.31 4.75
CA GLY A 63 8.68 -2.92 4.30
C GLY A 63 8.26 -2.82 2.83
N PRO A 64 8.51 -1.69 2.16
CA PRO A 64 9.11 -0.47 2.70
C PRO A 64 8.16 0.31 3.62
N PHE A 65 8.73 0.99 4.60
CA PHE A 65 8.05 1.94 5.46
C PHE A 65 8.63 3.35 5.25
N LEU A 66 7.91 4.40 5.66
CA LEU A 66 8.44 5.76 5.60
C LEU A 66 9.26 6.06 6.85
N LEU A 67 10.35 6.78 6.68
CA LEU A 67 11.19 7.28 7.75
C LEU A 67 11.26 8.80 7.66
N SER A 68 10.85 9.47 8.73
CA SER A 68 10.87 10.92 8.82
C SER A 68 12.30 11.47 8.91
N PRO A 69 12.50 12.79 8.72
CA PRO A 69 13.79 13.43 8.93
C PRO A 69 14.32 13.29 10.36
N GLN A 70 13.46 12.98 11.33
CA GLN A 70 13.80 12.73 12.73
C GLN A 70 13.98 11.23 13.04
N ASP A 71 14.18 10.40 12.02
CA ASP A 71 14.35 8.95 12.14
C ASP A 71 13.15 8.23 12.82
N ARG A 72 11.94 8.80 12.71
CA ARG A 72 10.71 8.15 13.19
C ARG A 72 10.08 7.37 12.05
N LEU A 73 9.74 6.10 12.29
CA LEU A 73 8.95 5.32 11.34
C LEU A 73 7.53 5.88 11.27
N CYS A 74 7.00 5.94 10.05
CA CYS A 74 5.65 6.37 9.76
C CYS A 74 4.91 5.31 8.93
N PHE A 75 3.64 5.09 9.27
CA PHE A 75 2.75 4.12 8.64
C PHE A 75 1.44 4.81 8.22
N PRO A 76 0.64 4.23 7.33
CA PRO A 76 -0.67 4.80 7.01
C PRO A 76 -1.55 4.87 8.25
N THR A 77 -2.15 6.02 8.48
CA THR A 77 -3.10 6.24 9.57
C THR A 77 -4.24 5.21 9.47
N PRO A 78 -4.58 4.52 10.58
CA PRO A 78 -5.71 3.60 10.63
C PRO A 78 -6.98 4.25 10.07
N LYS A 79 -7.65 3.56 9.15
CA LYS A 79 -8.77 4.15 8.39
C LYS A 79 -10.03 4.33 9.22
N ASP A 80 -10.12 3.67 10.36
CA ASP A 80 -11.19 3.86 11.33
C ASP A 80 -10.96 5.07 12.24
N LEU A 81 -9.82 5.76 12.20
CA LEU A 81 -9.61 6.95 13.02
C LEU A 81 -10.27 8.18 12.42
N VAL A 82 -10.98 8.91 13.28
CA VAL A 82 -11.48 10.26 13.04
C VAL A 82 -10.88 11.19 14.09
N ALA A 83 -10.55 12.41 13.69
CA ALA A 83 -10.06 13.43 14.62
C ALA A 83 -11.22 14.32 15.08
N VAL A 84 -11.08 14.90 16.26
CA VAL A 84 -12.08 15.77 16.87
C VAL A 84 -11.46 17.13 17.15
N SER A 85 -12.13 18.18 16.66
CA SER A 85 -11.71 19.57 16.81
C SER A 85 -12.87 20.43 17.32
N TRP A 86 -12.55 21.65 17.74
CA TRP A 86 -13.53 22.63 18.19
C TRP A 86 -13.92 23.56 17.06
N SER A 87 -15.22 23.66 16.78
CA SER A 87 -15.76 24.75 15.97
C SER A 87 -16.29 25.88 16.87
N LYS A 88 -16.03 27.13 16.47
CA LYS A 88 -16.61 28.30 17.14
C LYS A 88 -18.07 28.42 16.71
N LYS A 89 -18.99 28.65 17.65
CA LYS A 89 -20.35 29.06 17.29
C LYS A 89 -20.29 30.43 16.62
N SER A 90 -20.65 30.49 15.34
CA SER A 90 -20.78 31.73 14.58
C SER A 90 -21.82 32.64 15.24
N GLN A 91 -21.48 33.91 15.49
CA GLN A 91 -22.51 34.91 15.80
C GLN A 91 -23.35 35.14 14.53
N PRO A 92 -24.69 35.27 14.63
CA PRO A 92 -25.52 35.50 13.46
C PRO A 92 -25.08 36.79 12.76
N LYS A 93 -24.80 36.70 11.45
CA LYS A 93 -24.33 37.86 10.66
C LYS A 93 -25.43 38.90 10.42
N ASP A 94 -26.71 38.52 10.37
CA ASP A 94 -27.85 39.44 10.20
C ASP A 94 -29.18 38.79 10.67
N GLU A 95 -30.16 39.59 11.14
CA GLU A 95 -31.49 39.10 11.61
C GLU A 95 -32.39 38.52 10.50
N GLU A 96 -32.08 38.75 9.22
CA GLU A 96 -32.90 38.33 8.07
C GLU A 96 -32.51 36.99 7.43
N THR A 97 -31.26 36.52 7.65
CA THR A 97 -30.81 35.19 7.22
C THR A 97 -30.37 34.40 8.44
N LYS A 98 -31.31 33.64 9.03
CA LYS A 98 -31.07 32.68 10.13
C LYS A 98 -30.24 31.46 9.72
N GLU A 99 -29.36 31.59 8.74
CA GLU A 99 -28.42 30.54 8.40
C GLU A 99 -27.10 30.88 9.09
N GLU A 100 -26.91 30.25 10.24
CA GLU A 100 -25.59 30.13 10.86
C GLU A 100 -24.64 29.57 9.79
N GLU A 101 -23.55 30.29 9.44
CA GLU A 101 -22.43 29.67 8.74
C GLU A 101 -21.84 28.63 9.69
N ARG A 102 -22.35 27.40 9.60
CA ARG A 102 -21.90 26.25 10.36
C ARG A 102 -20.68 25.70 9.65
N GLU A 103 -19.58 25.46 10.36
CA GLU A 103 -18.61 24.50 9.87
C GLU A 103 -19.28 23.13 9.95
N GLU A 104 -19.81 22.67 8.82
CA GLU A 104 -20.32 21.32 8.68
C GLU A 104 -19.21 20.30 8.95
N ASP A 105 -19.59 19.08 9.36
CA ASP A 105 -18.69 17.93 9.50
C ASP A 105 -18.01 17.62 8.16
N ASN A 106 -16.92 18.33 7.87
CA ASN A 106 -16.17 18.16 6.64
C ASN A 106 -15.08 17.12 6.87
N LEU A 107 -15.48 15.85 6.72
CA LEU A 107 -14.55 14.73 6.76
C LEU A 107 -13.48 14.80 5.66
N GLU A 108 -13.58 15.65 4.64
CA GLU A 108 -12.51 15.83 3.66
C GLU A 108 -11.44 16.84 4.10
N LYS A 109 -11.75 17.69 5.09
CA LYS A 109 -10.84 18.70 5.62
C LYS A 109 -9.91 18.09 6.67
N GLN A 110 -8.62 18.02 6.34
CA GLN A 110 -7.57 17.80 7.33
C GLN A 110 -7.45 19.08 8.16
N ALA A 111 -7.79 19.02 9.45
CA ALA A 111 -7.61 20.14 10.35
C ALA A 111 -6.27 19.96 11.09
N PRO A 112 -5.32 20.90 10.99
CA PRO A 112 -4.06 20.80 11.74
C PRO A 112 -4.27 20.92 13.26
N GLU A 113 -5.42 21.44 13.67
CA GLU A 113 -5.76 21.73 15.06
C GLU A 113 -6.91 20.83 15.52
N TRP A 114 -6.61 19.57 15.84
CA TRP A 114 -7.51 18.67 16.57
C TRP A 114 -6.90 18.34 17.93
N HIS A 115 -7.71 17.84 18.87
CA HIS A 115 -7.24 17.63 20.26
C HIS A 115 -7.46 16.20 20.79
N ARG A 116 -8.26 15.38 20.09
CA ARG A 116 -8.36 13.94 20.35
C ARG A 116 -8.79 13.17 19.10
N THR A 117 -8.64 11.85 19.13
CA THR A 117 -9.13 10.94 18.07
C THR A 117 -10.18 9.99 18.59
N LEU A 118 -11.21 9.72 17.81
CA LEU A 118 -12.18 8.66 18.04
C LEU A 118 -12.08 7.60 16.94
N ARG A 119 -12.73 6.45 17.16
CA ARG A 119 -12.77 5.36 16.19
C ARG A 119 -14.17 5.25 15.60
N LEU A 120 -14.25 4.95 14.31
CA LEU A 120 -15.49 4.50 13.69
C LEU A 120 -15.94 3.21 14.37
N GLN A 121 -17.24 3.06 14.54
CA GLN A 121 -17.87 1.89 15.15
C GLN A 121 -18.84 1.24 14.16
N PRO A 122 -19.05 -0.09 14.23
CA PRO A 122 -20.13 -0.72 13.48
C PRO A 122 -21.47 -0.09 13.86
N VAL A 123 -22.37 0.05 12.89
CA VAL A 123 -23.73 0.56 13.18
C VAL A 123 -24.45 -0.35 14.16
N ASP A 124 -24.88 0.26 15.27
CA ASP A 124 -25.86 -0.32 16.17
C ASP A 124 -27.26 -0.12 15.58
N ARG A 125 -27.89 -1.22 15.15
CA ARG A 125 -29.24 -1.20 14.57
C ARG A 125 -30.33 -0.86 15.58
N THR A 126 -30.03 -0.91 16.87
CA THR A 126 -30.97 -0.49 17.92
C THR A 126 -30.96 1.02 18.13
N ASP A 127 -30.00 1.73 17.53
CA ASP A 127 -29.91 3.18 17.59
C ASP A 127 -30.80 3.83 16.52
N GLU A 128 -31.82 4.58 16.99
CA GLU A 128 -32.75 5.35 16.14
C GLU A 128 -32.02 6.35 15.22
N ALA A 129 -30.82 6.80 15.58
CA ALA A 129 -30.03 7.70 14.73
C ALA A 129 -29.64 7.08 13.38
N TRP A 130 -29.64 5.75 13.28
CA TRP A 130 -29.31 5.01 12.06
C TRP A 130 -30.53 4.36 11.39
N GLU A 131 -31.76 4.71 11.80
CA GLU A 131 -32.99 4.08 11.28
C GLU A 131 -33.17 4.24 9.76
N HIS A 132 -32.58 5.29 9.17
CA HIS A 132 -32.64 5.57 7.74
C HIS A 132 -31.46 4.97 6.95
N LEU A 133 -30.49 4.35 7.62
CA LEU A 133 -29.33 3.77 6.96
C LEU A 133 -29.68 2.38 6.42
N LEU A 134 -29.81 2.26 5.10
CA LEU A 134 -30.14 1.01 4.42
C LEU A 134 -28.87 0.28 3.96
N PHE A 135 -28.70 -0.97 4.41
CA PHE A 135 -27.62 -1.86 3.98
C PHE A 135 -28.06 -3.32 4.06
N ASP A 136 -27.36 -4.19 3.34
CA ASP A 136 -27.66 -5.64 3.30
C ASP A 136 -27.53 -6.26 4.69
N GLU A 137 -28.57 -6.94 5.17
CA GLU A 137 -28.58 -7.62 6.48
C GLU A 137 -27.69 -8.86 6.53
N ALA A 138 -27.45 -9.49 5.37
CA ALA A 138 -26.48 -10.57 5.26
C ALA A 138 -25.03 -10.04 5.15
N GLY A 139 -24.88 -8.74 4.90
CA GLY A 139 -23.62 -8.05 4.73
C GLY A 139 -23.00 -7.58 6.05
N LEU A 140 -21.77 -7.08 5.94
CA LEU A 140 -21.08 -6.45 7.07
C LEU A 140 -21.70 -5.08 7.38
N ALA A 141 -21.92 -4.78 8.65
CA ALA A 141 -22.44 -3.48 9.06
C ALA A 141 -21.48 -2.35 8.63
N PRO A 142 -22.01 -1.23 8.12
CA PRO A 142 -21.19 -0.07 7.81
C PRO A 142 -20.59 0.51 9.10
N MET A 143 -19.44 1.17 8.92
CA MET A 143 -18.70 1.81 9.99
C MET A 143 -19.05 3.29 10.04
N VAL A 144 -19.48 3.78 11.19
CA VAL A 144 -20.02 5.13 11.38
C VAL A 144 -19.28 5.90 12.46
N ALA A 145 -19.32 7.23 12.35
CA ALA A 145 -18.71 8.10 13.33
C ALA A 145 -19.52 8.11 14.65
N PRO A 146 -18.86 8.09 15.82
CA PRO A 146 -19.53 8.06 17.11
C PRO A 146 -20.01 9.45 17.53
N PHE A 147 -20.98 10.02 16.82
CA PHE A 147 -21.47 11.40 17.02
C PHE A 147 -21.97 11.71 18.44
N ARG A 148 -22.41 10.69 19.19
CA ARG A 148 -22.84 10.82 20.60
C ARG A 148 -21.68 11.13 21.56
N GLU A 149 -20.45 10.85 21.15
CA GLU A 149 -19.25 11.15 21.94
C GLU A 149 -18.79 12.60 21.78
N LEU A 150 -19.36 13.36 20.85
CA LEU A 150 -19.04 14.77 20.66
C LEU A 150 -19.64 15.61 21.79
N VAL A 151 -18.84 16.53 22.30
CA VAL A 151 -19.22 17.45 23.38
C VAL A 151 -19.68 18.79 22.81
N GLU A 152 -20.76 19.32 23.35
CA GLU A 152 -21.21 20.69 23.10
C GLU A 152 -21.08 21.53 24.38
N GLU A 153 -20.38 22.66 24.28
CA GLU A 153 -20.22 23.66 25.34
C GLU A 153 -20.93 24.97 24.96
N GLU A 154 -21.00 25.91 25.90
CA GLU A 154 -21.75 27.17 25.75
C GLU A 154 -21.38 27.94 24.47
N ASN A 155 -20.08 28.01 24.11
CA ASN A 155 -19.56 28.82 23.00
C ASN A 155 -18.86 28.03 21.89
N ARG A 156 -18.81 26.70 21.98
CA ARG A 156 -18.11 25.85 21.01
C ARG A 156 -18.70 24.45 21.01
N ARG A 157 -18.55 23.75 19.90
CA ARG A 157 -18.99 22.36 19.74
C ARG A 157 -17.88 21.55 19.09
N GLU A 158 -17.72 20.32 19.54
CA GLU A 158 -16.85 19.37 18.86
C GLU A 158 -17.44 18.94 17.51
N PHE A 159 -16.59 18.82 16.50
CA PHE A 159 -16.94 18.32 15.18
C PHE A 159 -15.87 17.33 14.70
N PHE A 160 -16.24 16.49 13.74
CA PHE A 160 -15.29 15.53 13.17
C PHE A 160 -14.46 16.14 12.06
N CYS A 161 -13.16 15.85 12.09
CA CYS A 161 -12.22 16.11 11.00
C CYS A 161 -11.35 14.87 10.77
N ARG A 162 -10.36 14.97 9.87
CA ARG A 162 -9.40 13.87 9.65
C ARG A 162 -8.02 14.20 10.18
N PRO A 163 -7.35 13.23 10.85
CA PRO A 163 -5.91 13.33 11.06
C PRO A 163 -5.19 13.23 9.71
N TYR A 164 -3.91 13.63 9.71
CA TYR A 164 -3.06 13.46 8.54
C TYR A 164 -2.86 11.97 8.18
N PRO A 165 -2.54 11.65 6.90
CA PRO A 165 -2.57 10.28 6.39
C PRO A 165 -1.45 9.36 6.91
N TRP A 166 -0.43 9.91 7.57
CA TRP A 166 0.68 9.14 8.12
C TRP A 166 0.74 9.29 9.63
N ILE A 167 0.82 8.17 10.36
CA ILE A 167 0.96 8.09 11.81
C ILE A 167 2.35 7.57 12.17
N THR A 168 2.95 8.09 13.24
CA THR A 168 4.24 7.58 13.76
C THR A 168 4.09 6.19 14.40
N ALA A 169 5.17 5.41 14.42
CA ALA A 169 5.18 4.08 15.06
C ALA A 169 4.74 4.09 16.52
N GLU A 170 5.18 5.10 17.26
CA GLU A 170 4.80 5.33 18.66
C GLU A 170 3.29 5.48 18.81
N ALA A 171 2.67 6.39 18.06
CA ALA A 171 1.23 6.61 18.10
C ALA A 171 0.43 5.42 17.57
N LEU A 172 0.94 4.69 16.57
CA LEU A 172 0.33 3.45 16.11
C LEU A 172 0.34 2.39 17.22
N SER A 173 1.42 2.29 17.98
CA SER A 173 1.52 1.38 19.14
C SER A 173 0.49 1.77 20.23
N GLU A 174 0.32 3.06 20.50
CA GLU A 174 -0.71 3.55 21.43
C GLU A 174 -2.13 3.26 20.93
N TYR A 175 -2.38 3.46 19.63
CA TYR A 175 -3.65 3.10 18.99
C TYR A 175 -3.96 1.61 19.13
N LEU A 176 -2.98 0.73 18.89
CA LEU A 176 -3.13 -0.73 19.06
C LEU A 176 -3.39 -1.12 20.52
N GLN A 177 -2.97 -0.31 21.49
CA GLN A 177 -3.31 -0.48 22.91
C GLN A 177 -4.71 0.05 23.27
N GLY A 178 -5.47 0.56 22.30
CA GLY A 178 -6.81 1.09 22.51
C GLY A 178 -6.84 2.50 23.10
N LYS A 179 -5.72 3.24 23.07
CA LYS A 179 -5.65 4.59 23.63
C LYS A 179 -6.23 5.62 22.68
N GLU A 180 -6.87 6.64 23.28
CA GLU A 180 -7.23 7.87 22.58
C GLU A 180 -5.95 8.68 22.29
N LEU A 181 -5.70 9.00 21.02
CA LEU A 181 -4.54 9.80 20.62
C LEU A 181 -4.89 11.29 20.73
N LYS A 182 -3.95 12.09 21.25
CA LYS A 182 -4.18 13.51 21.59
C LYS A 182 -3.17 14.46 20.99
N ASP A 183 -2.11 13.95 20.36
CA ASP A 183 -1.02 14.75 19.83
C ASP A 183 -1.03 14.76 18.29
N PRO A 184 -1.48 15.86 17.65
CA PRO A 184 -1.45 16.01 16.20
C PRO A 184 -0.06 15.90 15.58
N THR A 185 1.02 16.16 16.32
CA THR A 185 2.39 16.13 15.80
C THR A 185 2.88 14.71 15.51
N GLN A 186 2.19 13.71 16.05
CA GLN A 186 2.41 12.30 15.74
C GLN A 186 1.86 11.90 14.35
N PHE A 187 1.21 12.83 13.65
CA PHE A 187 0.65 12.62 12.32
C PHE A 187 1.29 13.57 11.30
N GLN A 188 1.43 13.13 10.05
CA GLN A 188 2.18 13.82 9.01
C GLN A 188 1.45 13.80 7.67
N GLU A 189 1.47 14.92 6.95
CA GLU A 189 1.06 14.99 5.54
C GLU A 189 1.89 14.05 4.66
N ASP A 190 1.43 13.81 3.43
CA ASP A 190 2.22 13.08 2.44
C ASP A 190 3.62 13.69 2.28
N PRO A 191 4.69 12.93 2.59
CA PRO A 191 6.06 13.43 2.52
C PRO A 191 6.65 13.38 1.11
N TRP A 192 5.83 13.57 0.08
CA TRP A 192 6.29 13.64 -1.29
C TRP A 192 5.46 14.60 -2.12
N ASN A 193 6.06 15.06 -3.21
CA ASN A 193 5.37 15.81 -4.25
C ASN A 193 5.35 14.99 -5.54
N VAL A 194 4.34 15.23 -6.36
CA VAL A 194 4.31 14.73 -7.73
C VAL A 194 5.08 15.69 -8.63
N GLN A 195 6.01 15.15 -9.43
CA GLN A 195 6.76 15.90 -10.42
C GLN A 195 6.49 15.33 -11.82
N ILE A 196 5.97 16.18 -12.69
CA ILE A 196 5.68 15.83 -14.08
C ILE A 196 6.92 16.13 -14.93
N MET A 197 7.44 15.12 -15.63
CA MET A 197 8.66 15.22 -16.43
C MET A 197 8.38 14.78 -17.87
N PRO A 198 8.38 15.72 -18.84
CA PRO A 198 8.26 15.37 -20.25
C PRO A 198 9.61 14.86 -20.79
N HIS A 199 9.56 13.79 -21.58
CA HIS A 199 10.70 13.17 -22.21
C HIS A 199 10.50 13.08 -23.72
N ILE A 200 11.61 13.20 -24.47
CA ILE A 200 11.61 13.08 -25.92
C ILE A 200 12.62 12.04 -26.38
N GLN A 201 12.27 11.30 -27.43
CA GLN A 201 13.20 10.45 -28.17
C GLN A 201 13.50 11.10 -29.52
N MET A 202 14.77 11.41 -29.74
CA MET A 202 15.25 11.99 -30.99
C MET A 202 15.47 10.90 -32.05
N GLN A 203 15.22 11.23 -33.31
CA GLN A 203 15.63 10.41 -34.45
C GLN A 203 17.15 10.31 -34.51
N ALA A 204 17.68 9.14 -34.84
CA ALA A 204 19.11 8.98 -35.07
C ALA A 204 19.56 9.92 -36.21
N ASP A 205 20.69 10.60 -36.01
CA ASP A 205 21.32 11.51 -36.98
C ASP A 205 20.47 12.72 -37.42
N LYS A 206 19.35 13.00 -36.75
CA LYS A 206 18.52 14.18 -36.99
C LYS A 206 18.20 14.91 -35.69
N ARG A 207 18.13 16.23 -35.75
CA ARG A 207 17.64 17.08 -34.64
C ARG A 207 16.11 17.17 -34.63
N GLN A 208 15.43 16.05 -34.86
CA GLN A 208 13.98 15.94 -34.90
C GLN A 208 13.52 14.85 -33.93
N VAL A 209 12.41 15.10 -33.24
CA VAL A 209 11.74 14.08 -32.41
C VAL A 209 11.18 12.99 -33.32
N LYS A 210 11.12 11.74 -32.86
CA LYS A 210 10.46 10.68 -33.62
C LYS A 210 8.96 10.97 -33.74
N ASP A 211 8.37 10.66 -34.89
CA ASP A 211 6.94 10.87 -35.11
C ASP A 211 6.10 9.89 -34.27
N GLU A 212 6.50 8.62 -34.23
CA GLU A 212 5.94 7.59 -33.33
C GLU A 212 6.86 7.40 -32.12
N ASP A 213 6.26 7.25 -30.93
CA ASP A 213 6.95 7.01 -29.66
C ASP A 213 7.99 8.06 -29.24
N GLY A 214 8.02 9.20 -29.92
CA GLY A 214 9.01 10.26 -29.70
C GLY A 214 8.76 11.11 -28.48
N TYR A 215 7.62 11.01 -27.82
CA TYR A 215 7.28 11.80 -26.64
C TYR A 215 6.57 10.95 -25.59
N PHE A 216 6.98 11.08 -24.32
CA PHE A 216 6.22 10.55 -23.20
C PHE A 216 6.33 11.44 -21.97
N THR A 217 5.37 11.34 -21.05
CA THR A 217 5.39 12.06 -19.79
C THR A 217 5.48 11.10 -18.62
N GLU A 218 6.49 11.31 -17.80
CA GLU A 218 6.68 10.61 -16.54
C GLU A 218 6.03 11.40 -15.40
N VAL A 219 5.24 10.74 -14.56
CA VAL A 219 4.69 11.32 -13.33
C VAL A 219 5.45 10.74 -12.14
N ALA A 220 6.58 11.35 -11.84
CA ALA A 220 7.52 10.88 -10.83
C ALA A 220 7.14 11.40 -9.43
N ILE A 221 7.66 10.72 -8.41
CA ILE A 221 7.49 11.04 -6.99
C ILE A 221 8.80 11.61 -6.46
N ARG A 222 8.75 12.82 -5.89
CA ARG A 222 9.87 13.44 -5.20
C ARG A 222 9.61 13.41 -3.69
N LEU A 223 10.38 12.62 -2.94
CA LEU A 223 10.35 12.69 -1.48
C LEU A 223 10.77 14.10 -1.00
N LYS A 224 10.07 14.61 0.02
CA LYS A 224 10.46 15.84 0.72
C LYS A 224 11.85 15.65 1.37
N PRO A 225 12.66 16.70 1.52
CA PRO A 225 14.01 16.58 2.08
C PRO A 225 14.05 15.85 3.43
N GLY A 226 15.04 14.97 3.61
CA GLY A 226 15.25 14.18 4.83
C GLY A 226 14.40 12.91 4.94
N TRP A 227 13.29 12.82 4.21
CA TRP A 227 12.46 11.61 4.19
C TRP A 227 13.12 10.48 3.40
N ARG A 228 12.99 9.26 3.92
CA ARG A 228 13.58 8.04 3.35
C ARG A 228 12.59 6.89 3.41
N LEU A 229 12.87 5.82 2.68
CA LEU A 229 12.22 4.52 2.90
C LEU A 229 13.06 3.69 3.88
N VAL A 230 12.45 2.78 4.62
CA VAL A 230 13.14 1.79 5.46
C VAL A 230 12.64 0.40 5.14
N ALA A 231 13.56 -0.56 5.03
CA ALA A 231 13.21 -1.96 4.81
C ALA A 231 14.19 -2.91 5.51
N GLY A 232 13.69 -4.07 5.91
CA GLY A 232 14.45 -5.18 6.47
C GLY A 232 14.61 -6.30 5.44
N ILE A 233 15.78 -6.95 5.43
CA ILE A 233 16.04 -8.15 4.61
C ILE A 233 16.89 -9.14 5.41
N SER A 234 16.66 -10.46 5.24
CA SER A 234 17.34 -11.51 6.01
C SER A 234 18.79 -11.80 5.60
N ILE A 235 19.47 -10.82 4.98
CA ILE A 235 20.87 -10.89 4.59
C ILE A 235 21.55 -9.54 4.74
N LYS A 236 22.79 -9.54 5.23
CA LYS A 236 23.56 -8.32 5.39
C LYS A 236 24.05 -7.80 4.03
N LEU A 237 23.58 -6.61 3.68
CA LEU A 237 24.06 -5.79 2.57
C LEU A 237 25.14 -4.81 3.05
N ARG A 238 26.06 -4.46 2.13
CA ARG A 238 26.96 -3.31 2.29
C ARG A 238 26.25 -2.05 1.84
N GLU A 239 26.71 -0.90 2.30
CA GLU A 239 26.27 0.39 1.76
C GLU A 239 26.53 0.44 0.25
N THR A 240 25.51 0.81 -0.52
CA THR A 240 25.56 0.74 -1.98
C THR A 240 24.48 1.60 -2.63
N VAL A 241 24.52 1.70 -3.97
CA VAL A 241 23.50 2.38 -4.77
C VAL A 241 22.75 1.33 -5.59
N VAL A 242 21.42 1.35 -5.50
CA VAL A 242 20.53 0.46 -6.25
C VAL A 242 19.69 1.25 -7.23
N ARG A 243 19.26 0.58 -8.30
CA ARG A 243 18.15 1.10 -9.11
C ARG A 243 16.85 0.82 -8.36
N LEU A 244 16.02 1.84 -8.20
CA LEU A 244 14.74 1.75 -7.51
C LEU A 244 13.66 2.44 -8.34
N GLY A 245 12.64 1.66 -8.74
CA GLY A 245 11.59 2.15 -9.64
C GLY A 245 11.95 2.03 -11.13
N GLY A 246 11.16 2.71 -11.96
CA GLY A 246 11.32 2.80 -13.41
C GLY A 246 12.37 3.82 -13.85
N GLU A 247 12.57 3.92 -15.16
CA GLU A 247 13.41 4.93 -15.84
C GLU A 247 14.86 5.09 -15.33
N GLY A 248 15.36 4.09 -14.61
CA GLY A 248 16.76 4.07 -14.15
C GLY A 248 17.05 4.92 -12.91
N HIS A 249 16.01 5.38 -12.20
CA HIS A 249 16.13 6.08 -10.92
C HIS A 249 16.88 5.26 -9.88
N ARG A 250 17.53 5.95 -8.94
CA ARG A 250 18.48 5.35 -8.00
C ARG A 250 18.25 5.80 -6.57
N ALA A 251 18.61 4.93 -5.64
CA ALA A 251 18.63 5.22 -4.21
C ALA A 251 19.92 4.69 -3.58
N ILE A 252 20.41 5.40 -2.55
CA ILE A 252 21.47 4.91 -1.67
C ILE A 252 20.83 4.03 -0.60
N VAL A 253 21.42 2.86 -0.35
CA VAL A 253 21.04 1.92 0.69
C VAL A 253 22.07 2.00 1.81
N ILE A 254 21.63 2.41 3.00
CA ILE A 254 22.48 2.70 4.16
C ILE A 254 22.03 1.81 5.32
N PRO A 255 22.94 1.13 6.04
CA PRO A 255 22.57 0.40 7.25
C PRO A 255 21.79 1.28 8.23
N PHE A 256 20.72 0.73 8.81
CA PHE A 256 19.85 1.40 9.76
C PHE A 256 19.58 0.47 10.94
N THR A 257 19.40 1.06 12.12
CA THR A 257 19.07 0.31 13.34
C THR A 257 17.70 0.77 13.80
N LEU A 258 16.75 -0.15 13.87
CA LEU A 258 15.46 0.12 14.48
C LEU A 258 15.61 0.30 15.99
N SER A 259 14.79 1.16 16.59
CA SER A 259 14.62 1.17 18.04
C SER A 259 14.01 -0.15 18.53
N ASP A 260 14.20 -0.50 19.80
CA ASP A 260 13.60 -1.71 20.38
C ASP A 260 12.07 -1.65 20.34
N ALA A 261 11.49 -0.46 20.47
CA ALA A 261 10.06 -0.22 20.35
C ALA A 261 9.55 -0.52 18.93
N ASP A 262 10.26 -0.06 17.89
CA ASP A 262 9.90 -0.33 16.50
C ASP A 262 10.06 -1.82 16.16
N GLN A 263 11.11 -2.47 16.67
CA GLN A 263 11.30 -3.92 16.49
C GLN A 263 10.14 -4.70 17.11
N THR A 264 9.70 -4.31 18.31
CA THR A 264 8.56 -4.93 19.00
C THR A 264 7.26 -4.71 18.23
N LEU A 265 7.03 -3.51 17.70
CA LEU A 265 5.84 -3.20 16.90
C LEU A 265 5.80 -4.00 15.60
N LEU A 266 6.94 -4.14 14.91
CA LEU A 266 7.03 -4.82 13.63
C LEU A 266 7.08 -6.34 13.76
N ASN A 267 7.50 -6.87 14.91
CA ASN A 267 7.48 -8.30 15.22
C ASN A 267 6.77 -8.53 16.56
N PRO A 268 5.45 -8.25 16.63
CA PRO A 268 4.72 -8.47 17.85
C PRO A 268 4.70 -9.97 18.14
N GLN A 269 4.93 -10.37 19.39
CA GLN A 269 4.61 -11.73 19.80
C GLN A 269 3.12 -11.95 19.50
N THR A 270 2.81 -13.00 18.74
CA THR A 270 1.45 -13.35 18.26
C THR A 270 0.43 -13.08 19.35
N ASN A 271 -0.30 -11.97 19.23
CA ASN A 271 -1.23 -11.54 20.24
C ASN A 271 -2.58 -12.20 19.94
N THR A 272 -2.90 -13.26 20.68
CA THR A 272 -4.14 -14.04 20.54
C THR A 272 -5.31 -13.43 21.30
N LYS A 273 -5.21 -12.16 21.70
CA LYS A 273 -6.19 -11.48 22.57
C LYS A 273 -6.80 -10.21 21.98
N GLY A 274 -6.36 -9.80 20.78
CA GLY A 274 -6.91 -8.63 20.10
C GLY A 274 -8.29 -8.88 19.52
N ASP A 275 -9.15 -7.87 19.59
CA ASP A 275 -10.50 -7.84 19.00
C ASP A 275 -10.54 -7.04 17.69
N PHE A 276 -9.44 -6.38 17.32
CA PHE A 276 -9.28 -5.75 16.01
C PHE A 276 -7.86 -5.93 15.45
N ALA A 277 -7.74 -5.81 14.12
CA ALA A 277 -6.47 -5.89 13.42
C ALA A 277 -6.26 -4.72 12.46
N TYR A 278 -5.05 -4.16 12.48
CA TYR A 278 -4.54 -3.16 11.54
C TYR A 278 -3.67 -3.84 10.47
N LEU A 279 -3.92 -3.53 9.20
CA LEU A 279 -3.14 -4.04 8.08
C LEU A 279 -1.89 -3.17 7.85
N LEU A 280 -0.71 -3.72 8.14
CA LEU A 280 0.57 -3.01 8.05
C LEU A 280 1.16 -2.98 6.64
N THR A 281 0.99 -4.05 5.86
CA THR A 281 1.50 -4.17 4.50
C THR A 281 0.39 -4.61 3.55
N PRO A 282 0.49 -4.32 2.24
CA PRO A 282 -0.59 -4.63 1.31
C PRO A 282 -0.98 -6.10 1.38
N GLY A 283 -2.26 -6.38 1.59
CA GLY A 283 -2.79 -7.74 1.75
C GLY A 283 -3.60 -8.18 0.55
N LEU A 284 -3.94 -9.47 0.51
CA LEU A 284 -4.69 -10.05 -0.59
C LEU A 284 -5.87 -10.86 -0.06
N ALA A 285 -7.06 -10.31 -0.20
CA ALA A 285 -8.32 -10.95 0.15
C ALA A 285 -8.99 -11.52 -1.11
N VAL A 286 -8.65 -12.75 -1.47
CA VAL A 286 -9.26 -13.44 -2.62
C VAL A 286 -10.63 -13.96 -2.21
N LYS A 287 -11.68 -13.56 -2.93
CA LYS A 287 -13.04 -14.09 -2.77
C LYS A 287 -13.29 -15.27 -3.70
N GLU A 288 -12.89 -15.11 -4.95
CA GLU A 288 -12.98 -16.11 -6.02
C GLU A 288 -11.75 -15.98 -6.93
N GLU A 289 -11.56 -16.90 -7.89
CA GLU A 289 -10.44 -16.81 -8.83
C GLU A 289 -10.46 -15.45 -9.56
N ALA A 290 -9.37 -14.68 -9.40
CA ALA A 290 -9.21 -13.33 -9.92
C ALA A 290 -10.25 -12.28 -9.42
N VAL A 291 -11.03 -12.60 -8.39
CA VAL A 291 -11.94 -11.66 -7.72
C VAL A 291 -11.43 -11.35 -6.32
N TYR A 292 -11.17 -10.08 -6.06
CA TYR A 292 -10.57 -9.61 -4.81
C TYR A 292 -11.55 -8.72 -4.05
N GLY A 293 -11.67 -8.96 -2.76
CA GLY A 293 -12.42 -8.14 -1.82
C GLY A 293 -11.50 -7.32 -0.91
N VAL A 294 -12.11 -6.72 0.11
CA VAL A 294 -11.39 -6.09 1.24
C VAL A 294 -11.09 -7.11 2.33
N TYR A 295 -11.89 -8.17 2.44
CA TYR A 295 -11.69 -9.29 3.36
C TYR A 295 -12.05 -10.63 2.67
N PRO A 296 -11.45 -11.75 3.11
CA PRO A 296 -11.79 -13.10 2.66
C PRO A 296 -13.23 -13.48 3.00
N CYS A 297 -13.90 -14.30 2.18
CA CYS A 297 -15.30 -14.69 2.41
C CYS A 297 -15.52 -15.37 3.78
N ASP A 298 -14.54 -16.15 4.26
CA ASP A 298 -14.62 -16.83 5.55
C ASP A 298 -14.48 -15.90 6.76
N TRP A 299 -14.06 -14.64 6.56
CA TRP A 299 -14.04 -13.62 7.61
C TRP A 299 -15.40 -12.95 7.81
N GLN A 300 -16.29 -12.96 6.81
CA GLN A 300 -17.60 -12.31 6.90
C GLN A 300 -18.41 -12.66 8.16
N PRO A 301 -18.55 -13.94 8.57
CA PRO A 301 -19.34 -14.29 9.76
C PRO A 301 -18.69 -13.91 11.09
N ILE A 302 -17.39 -13.61 11.10
CA ILE A 302 -16.62 -13.30 12.32
C ILE A 302 -16.23 -11.83 12.44
N LEU A 303 -16.45 -11.03 11.39
CA LEU A 303 -16.23 -9.59 11.40
C LEU A 303 -17.43 -8.86 12.01
N ALA A 304 -17.15 -7.88 12.87
CA ALA A 304 -18.10 -6.86 13.30
C ALA A 304 -18.10 -5.66 12.36
N GLY A 305 -16.94 -5.31 11.79
CA GLY A 305 -16.78 -4.15 10.94
C GLY A 305 -15.45 -4.12 10.19
N CYS A 306 -15.37 -3.32 9.13
CA CYS A 306 -14.16 -3.16 8.34
C CYS A 306 -14.10 -1.76 7.74
N VAL A 307 -12.93 -1.10 7.82
CA VAL A 307 -12.69 0.20 7.21
C VAL A 307 -11.44 0.13 6.34
N SER A 308 -11.58 0.47 5.06
CA SER A 308 -10.50 0.38 4.07
C SER A 308 -10.62 1.50 3.03
N ASP A 309 -9.58 1.64 2.21
CA ASP A 309 -9.52 2.53 1.05
C ASP A 309 -9.71 1.75 -0.26
N ARG A 310 -9.62 2.45 -1.40
CA ARG A 310 -9.65 1.83 -2.72
C ARG A 310 -8.53 0.79 -2.86
N PRO A 311 -8.81 -0.35 -3.52
CA PRO A 311 -7.81 -1.39 -3.72
C PRO A 311 -6.63 -0.90 -4.55
N LEU A 312 -5.44 -1.38 -4.20
CA LEU A 312 -4.20 -1.10 -4.90
C LEU A 312 -4.05 -2.09 -6.05
N LEU A 313 -4.29 -1.62 -7.28
CA LEU A 313 -4.10 -2.43 -8.48
C LEU A 313 -2.61 -2.56 -8.79
N TRP A 314 -2.12 -3.79 -8.77
CA TRP A 314 -0.73 -4.08 -9.10
C TRP A 314 -0.61 -5.24 -10.07
N GLY A 315 0.16 -5.00 -11.11
CA GLY A 315 0.58 -5.92 -12.15
C GLY A 315 2.00 -5.50 -12.49
N GLY A 316 2.93 -6.44 -12.40
CA GLY A 316 4.34 -6.17 -12.57
C GLY A 316 4.89 -6.72 -13.88
N VAL A 317 6.16 -6.44 -14.10
CA VAL A 317 6.94 -7.03 -15.18
C VAL A 317 7.86 -8.07 -14.58
N SER A 318 7.86 -9.29 -15.11
CA SER A 318 8.85 -10.28 -14.76
C SER A 318 10.04 -10.21 -15.71
N GLN A 319 11.25 -10.19 -15.16
CA GLN A 319 12.47 -10.41 -15.95
C GLN A 319 12.70 -11.89 -16.28
N ILE A 320 11.82 -12.79 -15.79
CA ILE A 320 11.90 -14.23 -16.06
C ILE A 320 11.47 -14.46 -17.51
N ARG A 321 12.45 -14.85 -18.33
CA ARG A 321 12.28 -15.26 -19.71
C ARG A 321 11.57 -16.61 -19.74
N ARG A 322 10.32 -16.68 -20.24
CA ARG A 322 9.63 -17.95 -20.46
C ARG A 322 9.97 -18.47 -21.86
N LYS A 323 10.39 -19.73 -21.98
CA LYS A 323 10.45 -20.41 -23.27
C LYS A 323 9.01 -20.73 -23.70
N LEU A 324 8.58 -20.23 -24.86
CA LEU A 324 7.37 -20.72 -25.50
C LEU A 324 7.55 -22.21 -25.79
N VAL A 325 6.74 -23.06 -25.16
CA VAL A 325 6.51 -24.40 -25.67
C VAL A 325 5.63 -24.21 -26.90
N ILE A 326 6.22 -24.28 -28.09
CA ILE A 326 5.44 -24.35 -29.32
C ILE A 326 4.54 -25.58 -29.19
N GLY A 327 3.24 -25.35 -28.98
CA GLY A 327 2.25 -26.41 -28.97
C GLY A 327 2.34 -27.19 -30.27
N LYS A 328 2.23 -28.53 -30.18
CA LYS A 328 2.33 -29.46 -31.32
C LYS A 328 1.37 -29.13 -32.48
N GLU A 329 0.36 -28.30 -32.28
CA GLU A 329 -0.62 -27.89 -33.31
C GLU A 329 -0.10 -26.85 -34.31
N ASN A 330 0.99 -26.11 -33.99
CA ASN A 330 1.55 -25.12 -34.91
C ASN A 330 2.74 -25.64 -35.74
N GLN A 331 3.11 -26.92 -35.62
CA GLN A 331 4.16 -27.50 -36.48
C GLN A 331 3.72 -27.67 -37.95
N GLU A 332 2.42 -27.71 -38.23
CA GLU A 332 1.93 -27.95 -39.60
C GLU A 332 1.73 -26.66 -40.44
N ARG A 333 1.69 -25.47 -39.81
CA ARG A 333 1.46 -24.20 -40.54
C ARG A 333 2.74 -23.45 -40.92
N THR A 334 3.88 -23.76 -40.31
CA THR A 334 5.14 -23.02 -40.52
C THR A 334 6.10 -23.67 -41.52
N VAL A 335 5.68 -24.74 -42.23
CA VAL A 335 6.52 -25.45 -43.21
C VAL A 335 6.39 -24.88 -44.64
N SER A 336 5.43 -23.99 -44.91
CA SER A 336 5.16 -23.56 -46.30
C SER A 336 5.86 -22.27 -46.77
N GLN A 337 6.72 -21.63 -45.96
CA GLN A 337 7.35 -20.35 -46.36
C GLN A 337 8.83 -20.20 -45.98
N ILE A 338 9.66 -21.21 -46.25
CA ILE A 338 11.13 -21.04 -46.19
C ILE A 338 11.73 -21.37 -47.57
N PRO A 339 12.40 -20.41 -48.25
CA PRO A 339 13.18 -20.71 -49.45
C PRO A 339 14.36 -21.62 -49.10
N SER A 340 14.52 -22.67 -49.88
CA SER A 340 15.57 -23.67 -49.77
C SER A 340 16.97 -23.05 -49.90
N GLY A 341 17.75 -23.05 -48.81
CA GLY A 341 19.16 -22.66 -48.88
C GLY A 341 19.86 -22.46 -47.55
N SER A 342 20.03 -23.51 -46.74
CA SER A 342 21.18 -23.79 -45.86
C SER A 342 20.79 -24.75 -44.74
N SER A 343 21.26 -25.98 -44.85
CA SER A 343 21.05 -27.05 -43.86
C SER A 343 22.23 -27.13 -42.90
N SER A 344 22.00 -26.78 -41.63
CA SER A 344 22.79 -27.23 -40.47
C SER A 344 21.84 -27.93 -39.49
N PRO A 345 22.09 -29.19 -39.06
CA PRO A 345 21.12 -29.97 -38.27
C PRO A 345 21.00 -29.58 -36.79
N ASN A 346 21.66 -28.51 -36.32
CA ASN A 346 21.81 -28.22 -34.89
C ASN A 346 21.53 -26.76 -34.47
N SER A 347 20.87 -25.96 -35.30
CA SER A 347 20.31 -24.70 -34.79
C SER A 347 18.87 -24.93 -34.36
N GLU A 348 18.66 -25.28 -33.08
CA GLU A 348 17.39 -24.98 -32.43
C GLU A 348 17.07 -23.50 -32.72
N ALA A 349 16.02 -23.25 -33.50
CA ALA A 349 15.55 -21.90 -33.74
C ALA A 349 15.26 -21.28 -32.37
N LYS A 350 16.08 -20.30 -31.96
CA LYS A 350 15.82 -19.45 -30.81
C LYS A 350 14.47 -18.77 -31.06
N GLY A 351 13.41 -19.27 -30.43
CA GLY A 351 12.12 -18.57 -30.41
C GLY A 351 12.30 -17.19 -29.79
N ASP A 352 11.53 -16.22 -30.27
CA ASP A 352 11.62 -14.82 -29.84
C ASP A 352 11.39 -14.68 -28.32
N GLU A 353 12.22 -13.81 -27.71
CA GLU A 353 12.23 -13.56 -26.27
C GLU A 353 11.05 -12.66 -25.88
N GLU A 354 9.95 -13.21 -25.38
CA GLU A 354 8.79 -12.40 -25.01
C GLU A 354 8.79 -11.95 -23.54
N PHE A 355 8.40 -10.70 -23.33
CA PHE A 355 8.22 -10.04 -22.04
C PHE A 355 7.07 -10.68 -21.26
N ALA A 356 7.31 -11.11 -20.02
CA ALA A 356 6.27 -11.75 -19.20
C ALA A 356 5.66 -10.74 -18.21
N LEU A 357 4.37 -10.43 -18.40
CA LEU A 357 3.57 -9.71 -17.41
C LEU A 357 3.27 -10.62 -16.20
N LEU A 358 3.36 -10.04 -15.00
CA LEU A 358 2.86 -10.69 -13.79
C LEU A 358 1.33 -10.55 -13.72
N PRO A 359 0.62 -11.53 -13.13
CA PRO A 359 -0.81 -11.44 -12.94
C PRO A 359 -1.19 -10.16 -12.21
N GLN A 360 -2.23 -9.48 -12.72
CA GLN A 360 -2.78 -8.32 -12.04
C GLN A 360 -3.57 -8.77 -10.82
N ARG A 361 -3.35 -8.09 -9.69
CA ARG A 361 -4.01 -8.34 -8.42
C ARG A 361 -4.50 -7.02 -7.83
N ALA A 362 -5.61 -7.07 -7.12
CA ALA A 362 -6.13 -5.95 -6.35
C ALA A 362 -5.81 -6.20 -4.87
N PHE A 363 -4.88 -5.43 -4.33
CA PHE A 363 -4.45 -5.56 -2.93
C PHE A 363 -5.27 -4.65 -2.03
N VAL A 364 -5.49 -5.12 -0.81
CA VAL A 364 -6.06 -4.31 0.26
C VAL A 364 -4.98 -3.36 0.77
N PRO A 365 -5.22 -2.03 0.81
CA PRO A 365 -4.20 -1.07 1.17
C PRO A 365 -3.86 -1.14 2.67
N PRO A 366 -2.59 -0.87 3.05
CA PRO A 366 -2.24 -0.71 4.45
C PRO A 366 -3.00 0.45 5.11
N GLY A 367 -3.16 0.39 6.42
CA GLY A 367 -4.07 1.26 7.17
C GLY A 367 -5.47 0.69 7.33
N THR A 368 -5.84 -0.32 6.54
CA THR A 368 -7.13 -1.02 6.67
C THR A 368 -7.29 -1.61 8.07
N VAL A 369 -8.48 -1.49 8.63
CA VAL A 369 -8.82 -1.98 9.96
C VAL A 369 -9.97 -2.97 9.89
N TYR A 370 -9.84 -4.07 10.64
CA TYR A 370 -10.85 -5.10 10.80
C TYR A 370 -11.24 -5.21 12.27
N ILE A 371 -12.53 -5.21 12.57
CA ILE A 371 -13.06 -5.44 13.91
C ILE A 371 -13.72 -6.82 13.92
N PHE A 372 -13.39 -7.64 14.90
CA PHE A 372 -13.81 -9.04 14.96
C PHE A 372 -14.73 -9.30 16.15
N ASN A 373 -15.84 -10.00 15.89
CA ASN A 373 -16.64 -10.64 16.93
C ASN A 373 -15.93 -11.90 17.47
N GLN A 374 -15.13 -12.54 16.60
CA GLN A 374 -14.37 -13.76 16.92
C GLN A 374 -13.03 -13.72 16.20
N ILE A 375 -11.95 -14.05 16.90
CA ILE A 375 -10.61 -14.07 16.33
C ILE A 375 -10.55 -15.14 15.21
N PRO A 376 -10.05 -14.78 14.00
CA PRO A 376 -9.90 -15.74 12.90
C PRO A 376 -8.89 -16.83 13.24
N SER A 377 -9.02 -17.99 12.58
CA SER A 377 -8.06 -19.09 12.74
C SER A 377 -6.66 -18.73 12.25
N GLU A 378 -6.55 -17.84 11.27
CA GLU A 378 -5.29 -17.30 10.74
C GLU A 378 -5.17 -15.83 11.15
N THR A 379 -4.20 -15.54 12.01
CA THR A 379 -4.00 -14.20 12.59
C THR A 379 -2.76 -13.49 12.07
N GLU A 380 -1.87 -14.18 11.35
CA GLU A 380 -0.58 -13.60 10.96
C GLU A 380 -0.68 -12.63 9.78
N ALA A 381 -1.48 -12.99 8.76
CA ALA A 381 -1.55 -12.22 7.53
C ALA A 381 -2.89 -12.34 6.80
N LEU A 382 -3.28 -11.25 6.14
CA LEU A 382 -4.34 -11.19 5.14
C LEU A 382 -3.84 -11.73 3.80
N LEU A 383 -3.77 -13.05 3.68
CA LEU A 383 -3.40 -13.75 2.45
C LEU A 383 -4.31 -14.96 2.22
N PRO A 384 -4.44 -15.46 0.98
CA PRO A 384 -5.23 -16.65 0.70
C PRO A 384 -4.64 -17.92 1.33
N LYS A 385 -5.51 -18.89 1.60
CA LYS A 385 -5.11 -20.18 2.19
C LYS A 385 -4.16 -20.97 1.27
N PRO A 386 -3.20 -21.73 1.84
CA PRO A 386 -2.22 -22.49 1.05
C PRO A 386 -2.82 -23.53 0.11
N GLU A 387 -3.95 -24.12 0.49
CA GLU A 387 -4.60 -25.20 -0.27
C GLU A 387 -5.12 -24.76 -1.64
N SER A 388 -5.22 -23.45 -1.90
CA SER A 388 -5.72 -22.88 -3.15
C SER A 388 -4.65 -22.22 -4.03
N THR A 389 -3.36 -22.20 -3.66
CA THR A 389 -2.38 -21.32 -4.34
C THR A 389 -0.95 -21.88 -4.46
N GLY A 390 -0.34 -21.68 -5.64
CA GLY A 390 1.03 -22.14 -5.96
C GLY A 390 2.17 -21.28 -5.36
N ASN A 391 3.41 -21.53 -5.81
CA ASN A 391 4.68 -20.94 -5.33
C ASN A 391 4.72 -19.40 -5.13
N TRP A 392 3.77 -18.65 -5.70
CA TRP A 392 3.68 -17.20 -5.53
C TRP A 392 3.21 -16.81 -4.12
N LEU A 393 2.41 -17.65 -3.43
CA LEU A 393 1.94 -17.35 -2.07
C LEU A 393 3.12 -17.35 -1.10
N THR A 394 4.01 -18.34 -1.21
CA THR A 394 5.26 -18.39 -0.44
C THR A 394 6.11 -17.15 -0.66
N SER A 395 6.12 -16.62 -1.90
CA SER A 395 6.84 -15.36 -2.18
C SER A 395 6.20 -14.20 -1.42
N PHE A 396 4.87 -14.10 -1.38
CA PHE A 396 4.18 -13.04 -0.64
C PHE A 396 4.39 -13.14 0.86
N GLN A 397 4.38 -14.35 1.42
CA GLN A 397 4.70 -14.59 2.82
C GLN A 397 6.12 -14.13 3.18
N LYS A 398 7.12 -14.53 2.38
CA LYS A 398 8.52 -14.11 2.58
C LYS A 398 8.71 -12.60 2.46
N LEU A 399 7.93 -11.95 1.62
CA LEU A 399 7.93 -10.49 1.47
C LEU A 399 7.03 -9.77 2.47
N ASN A 400 6.51 -10.48 3.48
CA ASN A 400 5.61 -9.97 4.52
C ASN A 400 4.41 -9.19 3.95
N TYR A 401 3.79 -9.67 2.87
CA TYR A 401 2.50 -9.14 2.41
C TYR A 401 1.40 -9.51 3.39
N GLY A 402 0.41 -8.62 3.53
CA GLY A 402 -0.78 -8.85 4.33
C GLY A 402 -0.55 -8.80 5.84
N LYS A 403 0.61 -8.34 6.33
CA LYS A 403 0.96 -8.43 7.75
C LYS A 403 -0.05 -7.69 8.63
N LEU A 404 -0.59 -8.39 9.63
CA LEU A 404 -1.57 -7.85 10.57
C LEU A 404 -0.90 -7.48 11.90
N LEU A 405 -1.28 -6.34 12.46
CA LEU A 405 -0.97 -5.93 13.82
C LEU A 405 -2.27 -5.95 14.64
N TRP A 406 -2.28 -6.72 15.73
CA TRP A 406 -3.47 -6.91 16.57
C TRP A 406 -3.49 -5.91 17.70
N GLY A 407 -4.64 -5.28 17.91
CA GLY A 407 -4.89 -4.37 19.00
C GLY A 407 -6.09 -4.79 19.85
N ASN A 408 -6.25 -4.13 20.99
CA ASN A 408 -7.39 -4.31 21.89
C ASN A 408 -8.19 -3.01 21.93
N THR A 409 -9.50 -3.07 21.73
CA THR A 409 -10.41 -1.97 22.06
C THR A 409 -10.35 -1.74 23.58
N PRO A 410 -10.36 -0.48 24.06
CA PRO A 410 -10.40 -0.23 25.50
C PRO A 410 -11.63 -0.90 26.12
N LEU A 411 -11.42 -1.61 27.24
CA LEU A 411 -12.45 -2.30 28.03
C LEU A 411 -13.48 -1.34 28.64
#